data_AF-A0A7Z7LP11-F1
#
_entry.id   AF-A0A7Z7LP11-F1
#
_cell.length_a   1.000
_cell.length_b   1.000
_cell.length_c   1.000
_cell.angle_alpha   90.00
_cell.angle_beta   90.00
_cell.angle_gamma   90.00
#
_symmetry.space_group_name_H-M   'P 1'
#
loop_
_entity.id
_entity.type
_entity.pdbx_description
1 polymer ?
#
loop_
_entity_poly.entity_id
_entity_poly.type
_entity_poly.pdbx_seq_one_letter_code
_entity_poly.pdbx_strand_id
1 'polypeptide(L)'
;MSAYAHRDQDYFYYDWFVRDFLIFLCGKANSYLVIPGTQEVINLGDGWLSRAQTARDRAILACEYERDDFTVLAGEEWQKIFGNRISISVT
;
A
#
# COMPACT_ATOMS: atom_id res chain seq x y z
N MET A 1 -17.30 -2.23 9.75
CA MET A 1 -16.38 -1.22 9.17
C MET A 1 -16.81 0.20 9.54
N SER A 2 -17.09 0.49 10.82
CA SER A 2 -17.58 1.82 11.28
C SER A 2 -16.62 2.52 12.26
N ALA A 3 -15.42 1.98 12.47
CA ALA A 3 -14.47 2.46 13.49
C ALA A 3 -13.29 3.24 12.91
N TYR A 4 -13.36 3.65 11.64
CA TYR A 4 -12.27 4.36 10.99
C TYR A 4 -12.48 5.87 11.09
N ALA A 5 -11.64 6.54 11.90
CA ALA A 5 -11.82 7.94 12.32
C ALA A 5 -11.67 8.98 11.20
N HIS A 6 -11.12 8.61 10.03
CA HIS A 6 -10.87 9.53 8.91
C HIS A 6 -11.69 9.17 7.67
N ARG A 7 -12.86 8.53 7.87
CA ARG A 7 -13.76 8.13 6.77
C ARG A 7 -14.19 9.31 5.89
N ASP A 8 -14.25 10.52 6.45
CA ASP A 8 -14.72 11.72 5.76
C ASP A 8 -13.56 12.57 5.20
N GLN A 9 -12.31 12.09 5.29
CA GLN A 9 -11.12 12.71 4.70
C GLN A 9 -10.79 12.05 3.36
N ASP A 10 -11.82 11.94 2.54
CA ASP A 10 -11.81 11.33 1.21
C ASP A 10 -10.61 11.84 0.40
N TYR A 11 -9.82 10.90 -0.10
CA TYR A 11 -8.65 11.06 -0.98
C TYR A 11 -7.34 11.56 -0.38
N PHE A 12 -7.33 12.40 0.66
CA PHE A 12 -6.07 13.03 1.11
C PHE A 12 -5.06 12.06 1.75
N TYR A 13 -5.53 10.93 2.29
CA TYR A 13 -4.67 10.00 3.05
C TYR A 13 -4.54 8.62 2.39
N TYR A 14 -5.08 8.42 1.18
CA TYR A 14 -5.05 7.10 0.54
C TYR A 14 -3.63 6.65 0.17
N ASP A 15 -2.79 7.58 -0.26
CA ASP A 15 -1.35 7.42 -0.42
C ASP A 15 -0.68 6.87 0.86
N TRP A 16 -0.97 7.48 2.01
CA TRP A 16 -0.39 7.07 3.29
C TRP A 16 -0.94 5.74 3.78
N PHE A 17 -2.22 5.42 3.54
CA PHE A 17 -2.75 4.09 3.86
C PHE A 17 -2.08 3.00 3.05
N VAL A 18 -1.87 3.22 1.75
CA VAL A 18 -1.20 2.23 0.91
C VAL A 18 0.24 2.04 1.37
N ARG A 19 0.97 3.14 1.64
CA ARG A 19 2.33 3.11 2.19
C ARG A 19 2.39 2.31 3.49
N ASP A 20 1.56 2.66 4.46
CA ASP A 20 1.59 2.07 5.80
C ASP A 20 1.12 0.61 5.78
N PHE A 21 0.16 0.27 4.92
CA PHE A 21 -0.24 -1.11 4.67
C PHE A 21 0.91 -1.93 4.11
N LEU A 22 1.66 -1.42 3.13
CA LEU A 22 2.80 -2.12 2.54
C LEU A 22 3.96 -2.29 3.55
N ILE A 23 4.19 -1.30 4.42
CA ILE A 23 5.13 -1.40 5.54
C ILE A 23 4.69 -2.53 6.49
N PHE A 24 3.43 -2.51 6.93
CA PHE A 24 2.86 -3.54 7.80
C PHE A 24 2.96 -4.93 7.15
N LEU A 25 2.62 -5.03 5.87
CA LEU A 25 2.64 -6.27 5.11
C LEU A 25 4.05 -6.86 5.08
N CYS A 26 5.10 -6.06 4.82
CA CYS A 26 6.48 -6.55 4.87
C CYS A 26 6.85 -7.19 6.22
N GLY A 27 6.27 -6.70 7.33
CA GLY A 27 6.45 -7.25 8.67
C GLY A 27 5.70 -8.57 8.93
N LYS A 28 4.90 -9.07 7.97
CA LYS A 28 4.14 -10.32 8.09
C LYS A 28 4.79 -11.53 7.43
N ALA A 29 5.99 -11.38 6.86
CA ALA A 29 6.72 -12.50 6.30
C ALA A 29 6.90 -13.62 7.34
N ASN A 30 6.68 -14.86 6.92
CA ASN A 30 6.78 -16.08 7.75
C ASN A 30 5.89 -16.09 9.00
N SER A 31 4.88 -15.20 9.09
CA SER A 31 3.92 -15.20 10.17
C SER A 31 2.76 -16.17 9.90
N TYR A 32 2.09 -16.57 10.98
CA TYR A 32 0.89 -17.40 10.91
C TYR A 32 -0.35 -16.52 11.01
N LEU A 33 -1.36 -16.82 10.19
CA LEU A 33 -2.68 -16.19 10.26
C LEU A 33 -3.75 -17.23 10.55
N VAL A 34 -4.73 -16.82 11.36
CA VAL A 34 -5.95 -17.60 11.58
C VAL A 34 -7.02 -17.09 10.62
N ILE A 35 -7.54 -17.97 9.77
CA ILE A 35 -8.59 -17.62 8.83
C ILE A 35 -9.91 -17.42 9.61
N PRO A 36 -10.52 -16.23 9.54
CA PRO A 36 -11.82 -15.99 10.18
C PRO A 36 -12.88 -16.91 9.58
N GLY A 37 -13.68 -17.56 10.44
CA GLY A 37 -14.76 -18.46 10.02
C GLY A 37 -14.37 -19.94 9.98
N THR A 38 -13.17 -20.29 9.54
CA THR A 38 -12.69 -21.69 9.52
C THR A 38 -11.77 -22.05 10.70
N GLN A 39 -11.18 -21.05 11.36
CA GLN A 39 -10.16 -21.21 12.41
C GLN A 39 -8.88 -21.94 11.97
N GLU A 40 -8.71 -22.13 10.66
CA GLU A 40 -7.50 -22.72 10.10
C GLU A 40 -6.31 -21.78 10.28
N VAL A 41 -5.15 -22.36 10.61
CA VAL A 41 -3.90 -21.61 10.76
C VAL A 41 -3.04 -21.82 9.51
N ILE A 42 -2.76 -20.74 8.78
CA ILE A 42 -1.92 -20.77 7.58
C ILE A 42 -0.57 -20.10 7.87
N ASN A 43 0.50 -20.65 7.32
CA ASN A 43 1.79 -19.97 7.26
C ASN A 43 1.84 -19.13 5.98
N LEU A 44 2.13 -17.84 6.10
CA LEU A 44 2.22 -16.92 4.97
C LEU A 44 3.47 -17.12 4.09
N GLY A 45 4.52 -17.74 4.62
CA GLY A 45 5.84 -17.79 3.99
C GLY A 45 6.36 -16.38 3.64
N ASP A 46 7.29 -16.33 2.69
CA ASP A 46 7.95 -15.08 2.26
C ASP A 46 8.02 -14.91 0.74
N GLY A 47 7.44 -15.81 -0.06
CA GLY A 47 7.52 -15.74 -1.53
C GLY A 47 6.96 -14.46 -2.16
N TRP A 48 6.12 -13.72 -1.42
CA TRP A 48 5.57 -12.41 -1.81
C TRP A 48 6.38 -11.22 -1.30
N LEU A 49 7.33 -11.43 -0.37
CA LEU A 49 8.01 -10.38 0.38
C LEU A 49 8.81 -9.44 -0.53
N SER A 50 9.56 -9.98 -1.50
CA SER A 50 10.38 -9.17 -2.40
C SER A 50 9.53 -8.19 -3.22
N ARG A 51 8.34 -8.62 -3.65
CA ARG A 51 7.38 -7.78 -4.38
C ARG A 51 6.73 -6.75 -3.46
N ALA A 52 6.40 -7.13 -2.23
CA ALA A 52 5.86 -6.21 -1.23
C ALA A 52 6.86 -5.13 -0.83
N GLN A 53 8.14 -5.47 -0.66
CA GLN A 53 9.22 -4.52 -0.38
C GLN A 53 9.41 -3.54 -1.55
N THR A 54 9.43 -4.06 -2.78
CA THR A 54 9.49 -3.21 -3.97
C THR A 54 8.31 -2.24 -4.00
N ALA A 55 7.08 -2.71 -3.79
CA ALA A 55 5.90 -1.85 -3.76
C ALA A 55 5.94 -0.82 -2.62
N ARG A 56 6.40 -1.23 -1.43
CA ARG A 56 6.58 -0.32 -0.28
C ARG A 56 7.52 0.83 -0.63
N ASP A 57 8.68 0.53 -1.20
CA ASP A 57 9.69 1.54 -1.52
C ASP A 57 9.17 2.52 -2.58
N ARG A 58 8.38 2.02 -3.54
CA ARG A 58 7.67 2.84 -4.53
C ARG A 58 6.63 3.75 -3.89
N ALA A 59 5.84 3.23 -2.95
CA ALA A 59 4.82 4.00 -2.24
C ALA A 59 5.44 5.09 -1.35
N ILE A 60 6.55 4.81 -0.68
CA ILE A 60 7.31 5.81 0.10
C ILE A 60 7.76 6.95 -0.82
N LEU A 61 8.40 6.61 -1.94
CA LEU A 61 8.89 7.60 -2.91
C LEU A 61 7.74 8.41 -3.54
N ALA A 62 6.61 7.77 -3.85
CA ALA A 62 5.43 8.47 -4.36
C ALA A 62 4.91 9.52 -3.37
N CYS A 63 4.82 9.16 -2.08
CA CYS A 63 4.41 10.10 -1.02
C CYS A 63 5.42 11.26 -0.86
N GLU A 64 6.72 11.01 -1.04
CA GLU A 64 7.74 12.06 -1.02
C GLU A 64 7.56 13.02 -2.20
N TYR A 65 7.31 12.49 -3.40
CA TYR A 65 7.03 13.31 -4.58
C TYR A 65 5.73 14.11 -4.45
N GLU A 66 4.67 13.56 -3.86
CA GLU A 66 3.42 14.30 -3.59
C GLU A 66 3.66 15.43 -2.58
N ARG A 67 4.44 15.19 -1.53
CA ARG A 67 4.83 16.23 -0.56
C ARG A 67 5.62 17.37 -1.21
N ASP A 68 6.47 17.04 -2.19
CA ASP A 68 7.35 17.99 -2.87
C ASP A 68 6.71 18.58 -4.17
N ASP A 69 5.38 18.44 -4.34
CA ASP A 69 4.58 18.91 -5.49
C ASP A 69 4.99 18.32 -6.86
N PHE A 70 5.70 17.18 -6.88
CA PHE A 70 6.07 16.44 -8.08
C PHE A 70 5.01 15.42 -8.51
N THR A 71 3.78 15.88 -8.77
CA THR A 71 2.60 15.03 -8.99
C THR A 71 2.76 14.00 -10.11
N VAL A 72 3.45 14.34 -11.21
CA VAL A 72 3.69 13.41 -12.33
C VAL A 72 4.61 12.26 -11.91
N LEU A 73 5.70 12.57 -11.20
CA LEU A 73 6.64 11.55 -10.71
C LEU A 73 5.97 10.65 -9.68
N ALA A 74 5.13 11.20 -8.80
CA ALA A 74 4.31 10.40 -7.90
C ALA A 74 3.38 9.45 -8.64
N GLY A 75 2.67 9.94 -9.67
CA GLY A 75 1.81 9.12 -10.52
C GLY A 75 2.55 7.97 -11.21
N GLU A 76 3.77 8.21 -11.70
CA GLU A 76 4.63 7.17 -12.26
C GLU A 76 5.00 6.09 -11.23
N GLU A 77 5.29 6.47 -9.98
CA GLU A 77 5.56 5.52 -8.91
C GLU A 77 4.31 4.70 -8.55
N TRP A 78 3.14 5.31 -8.48
CA TRP A 78 1.88 4.59 -8.24
C TRP A 78 1.54 3.61 -9.36
N GLN A 79 1.81 3.94 -10.62
CA GLN A 79 1.62 3.02 -11.75
C GLN A 79 2.53 1.79 -11.68
N LYS A 80 3.74 1.90 -11.10
CA LYS A 80 4.63 0.74 -10.91
C LYS A 80 4.04 -0.29 -9.93
N ILE A 81 3.10 0.12 -9.07
CA ILE A 81 2.41 -0.75 -8.11
C ILE A 81 1.11 -1.30 -8.71
N PHE A 82 0.26 -0.41 -9.24
CA PHE A 82 -1.13 -0.74 -9.61
C PHE A 82 -1.37 -0.86 -11.13
N GLY A 83 -0.35 -0.56 -11.94
CA GLY A 83 -0.45 -0.51 -13.39
C GLY A 83 -1.11 0.77 -13.91
N ASN A 84 -1.34 0.79 -15.23
CA ASN A 84 -1.83 1.95 -15.97
C ASN A 84 -3.29 2.34 -15.70
N ARG A 85 -3.99 1.64 -14.80
CA ARG A 85 -5.34 2.03 -14.35
C ARG A 85 -5.33 3.21 -13.40
N ILE A 86 -4.18 3.49 -12.78
CA ILE A 86 -3.96 4.72 -12.02
C ILE A 86 -3.47 5.79 -12.99
N SER A 87 -4.12 6.95 -12.99
CA SER A 87 -3.72 8.10 -13.81
C SER A 87 -2.41 8.69 -13.30
N ILE A 88 -1.50 9.06 -14.21
CA ILE A 88 -0.23 9.73 -13.87
C ILE A 88 -0.46 11.17 -13.39
N SER A 89 -1.52 11.81 -13.88
CA SER A 89 -1.93 13.14 -13.45
C SER A 89 -3.45 13.17 -13.31
N VAL A 90 -3.92 13.92 -12.33
CA VAL A 90 -5.33 14.26 -12.18
C VAL A 90 -5.48 15.63 -12.84
N THR A 91 -6.14 15.68 -14.00
CA THR A 91 -6.41 16.93 -14.73
C THR A 91 -7.69 17.58 -14.22
#